data_AF-A0A920VGA7-F1
#
_entry.id   AF-A0A920VGA7-F1
#
_cell.length_a   1.000
_cell.length_b   1.000
_cell.length_c   1.000
_cell.angle_alpha   90.00
_cell.angle_beta   90.00
_cell.angle_gamma   90.00
#
_symmetry.space_group_name_H-M   'P 1'
#
loop_
_entity.id
_entity.type
_entity.pdbx_description
1 polymer ?
#
loop_
_entity_poly.entity_id
_entity_poly.type
_entity_poly.pdbx_seq_one_letter_code
_entity_poly.pdbx_strand_id
1 'polypeptide(L)'
;MAGRTKKIRIGTGVSVLNFHDPVFMAEETAMLDLLSGGRLNFGIGRGQVVYEYANFKVDYDTRTERFNEIVDITLGLWSTPGFTYHGEHYQVDALPIAPVPIQKPHPPCILRSLGLPALLTTQFLVACPC
;
A
#
# COMPACT_ATOMS: atom_id res chain seq x y z
N MET A 1 -8.47 9.28 -15.07
CA MET A 1 -7.53 8.61 -16.00
C MET A 1 -7.89 7.16 -16.28
N ALA A 2 -8.16 6.33 -15.27
CA ALA A 2 -8.50 4.90 -15.44
C ALA A 2 -9.65 4.63 -16.43
N GLY A 3 -10.78 5.32 -16.29
CA GLY A 3 -11.93 5.16 -17.21
C GLY A 3 -11.74 5.76 -18.61
N ARG A 4 -10.64 6.47 -18.87
CA ARG A 4 -10.38 7.14 -20.17
C ARG A 4 -9.36 6.39 -21.04
N THR A 5 -8.58 5.50 -20.45
CA THR A 5 -7.55 4.72 -21.16
C THR A 5 -7.83 3.22 -21.02
N LYS A 6 -7.53 2.44 -22.06
CA LYS A 6 -7.78 0.99 -22.06
C LYS A 6 -6.52 0.12 -21.92
N LYS A 7 -5.33 0.67 -22.24
CA LYS A 7 -4.07 -0.10 -22.31
C LYS A 7 -2.99 0.38 -21.34
N ILE A 8 -2.98 1.67 -21.02
CA ILE A 8 -1.89 2.30 -20.25
C ILE A 8 -1.95 1.85 -18.79
N ARG A 9 -0.83 1.45 -18.18
CA ARG A 9 -0.75 1.17 -16.73
C ARG A 9 -0.76 2.47 -15.93
N ILE A 10 -1.37 2.44 -14.75
CA ILE A 10 -1.53 3.61 -13.88
C ILE A 10 -0.71 3.39 -12.64
N GLY A 11 0.25 4.28 -12.39
CA GLY A 11 1.10 4.22 -11.22
C GLY A 11 0.88 5.40 -10.29
N THR A 12 0.97 5.16 -8.99
CA THR A 12 1.20 6.23 -8.00
C THR A 12 2.71 6.45 -7.88
N GLY A 13 3.17 7.71 -7.83
CA GLY A 13 4.60 8.05 -7.80
C GLY A 13 4.94 9.11 -6.76
N VAL A 14 4.64 8.95 -5.47
CA VAL A 14 4.17 7.76 -4.72
C VAL A 14 3.04 8.16 -3.77
N SER A 15 2.27 7.19 -3.29
CA SER A 15 1.33 7.40 -2.18
C SER A 15 2.09 7.38 -0.85
N VAL A 16 1.95 8.43 -0.05
CA VAL A 16 2.61 8.55 1.26
C VAL A 16 1.72 7.93 2.33
N LEU A 17 1.96 6.68 2.69
CA LEU A 17 0.99 5.87 3.44
C LEU A 17 0.71 6.42 4.85
N ASN A 18 1.71 7.01 5.50
CA ASN A 18 1.59 7.49 6.89
C ASN A 18 0.56 8.61 7.11
N PHE A 19 0.06 9.22 6.04
CA PHE A 19 -0.95 10.27 6.13
C PHE A 19 -2.38 9.77 5.89
N HIS A 20 -2.53 8.46 5.68
CA HIS A 20 -3.81 7.85 5.35
C HIS A 20 -4.15 6.74 6.35
N ASP A 21 -5.44 6.50 6.49
CA ASP A 21 -5.94 5.32 7.20
C ASP A 21 -5.68 4.06 6.34
N PRO A 22 -5.14 2.98 6.93
CA PRO A 22 -4.76 1.78 6.19
C PRO A 22 -5.95 1.06 5.56
N VAL A 23 -7.12 1.07 6.21
CA VAL A 23 -8.33 0.39 5.71
C VAL A 23 -8.85 1.13 4.48
N PHE A 24 -9.02 2.44 4.61
CA PHE A 24 -9.47 3.27 3.48
C PHE A 24 -8.48 3.20 2.32
N MET A 25 -7.17 3.24 2.60
CA MET A 25 -6.15 3.09 1.57
C MET A 25 -6.32 1.76 0.82
N ALA A 26 -6.52 0.65 1.52
CA ALA A 26 -6.71 -0.67 0.92
C ALA A 26 -7.97 -0.73 0.02
N GLU A 27 -9.08 -0.14 0.46
CA GLU A 27 -10.33 -0.08 -0.32
C GLU A 27 -10.20 0.80 -1.56
N GLU A 28 -9.65 2.01 -1.43
CA GLU A 28 -9.51 2.96 -2.53
C GLU A 28 -8.62 2.40 -3.65
N THR A 29 -7.52 1.76 -3.26
CA THR A 29 -6.56 1.17 -4.18
C THR A 29 -7.09 -0.11 -4.81
N ALA A 30 -7.84 -0.94 -4.07
CA ALA A 30 -8.57 -2.07 -4.63
C ALA A 30 -9.64 -1.62 -5.64
N MET A 31 -10.40 -0.58 -5.30
CA MET A 31 -11.38 0.02 -6.21
C MET A 31 -10.71 0.57 -7.46
N LEU A 32 -9.58 1.26 -7.33
CA LEU A 32 -8.82 1.76 -8.47
C LEU A 32 -8.31 0.61 -9.35
N ASP A 33 -7.83 -0.48 -8.75
CA ASP A 33 -7.41 -1.66 -9.49
C ASP A 33 -8.56 -2.25 -10.31
N LEU A 34 -9.73 -2.41 -9.69
CA LEU A 34 -10.95 -2.91 -10.32
C LEU A 34 -11.41 -2.00 -11.47
N LEU A 35 -11.51 -0.69 -11.23
CA LEU A 35 -11.91 0.30 -12.23
C LEU A 35 -10.89 0.42 -13.37
N SER A 36 -9.62 0.15 -13.08
CA SER A 36 -8.57 0.13 -14.10
C SER A 36 -8.56 -1.18 -14.90
N GLY A 37 -9.21 -2.25 -14.41
CA GLY A 37 -9.15 -3.57 -15.02
C GLY A 37 -7.78 -4.22 -14.82
N GLY A 38 -7.18 -4.10 -13.63
CA GLY A 38 -5.92 -4.76 -13.30
C GLY A 38 -4.67 -4.05 -13.82
N ARG A 39 -4.73 -2.72 -13.94
CA ARG A 39 -3.66 -1.89 -14.51
C ARG A 39 -2.98 -1.02 -13.47
N LEU A 40 -3.23 -1.25 -12.17
CA LEU A 40 -2.63 -0.47 -11.10
C LEU A 40 -1.19 -0.93 -10.83
N ASN A 41 -0.29 0.03 -10.67
CA ASN A 41 1.01 -0.12 -10.04
C ASN A 41 0.99 0.73 -8.77
N PHE A 42 0.95 0.10 -7.61
CA PHE A 42 0.82 0.80 -6.35
C PHE A 42 2.19 1.24 -5.83
N GLY A 43 2.61 2.45 -6.19
CA GLY A 43 3.81 3.06 -5.66
C GLY A 43 3.56 3.62 -4.25
N ILE A 44 4.32 3.13 -3.29
CA ILE A 44 4.20 3.46 -1.87
C ILE A 44 5.47 4.15 -1.36
N GLY A 45 5.30 5.03 -0.39
CA GLY A 45 6.40 5.72 0.27
C GLY A 45 6.06 6.09 1.70
N ARG A 46 7.12 6.21 2.50
CA ARG A 46 7.02 6.62 3.91
C ARG A 46 6.84 8.13 4.07
N GLY A 47 7.38 8.95 3.16
CA GLY A 47 7.49 10.40 3.38
C GLY A 47 8.63 10.75 4.34
N GLN A 48 9.34 11.86 4.12
CA GLN A 48 10.58 12.20 4.84
C GLN A 48 10.61 13.64 5.37
N VAL A 49 9.62 14.48 5.05
CA VAL A 49 9.68 15.90 5.36
C VAL A 49 9.02 16.16 6.72
N VAL A 50 9.80 16.56 7.72
CA VAL A 50 9.31 16.81 9.10
C VAL A 50 8.14 17.80 9.12
N TYR A 51 8.20 18.85 8.29
CA TYR A 51 7.12 19.83 8.18
C TYR A 51 5.80 19.20 7.71
N GLU A 52 5.81 18.22 6.81
CA GLU A 52 4.58 17.54 6.38
C GLU A 52 3.94 16.80 7.56
N TYR A 53 4.75 16.03 8.30
CA TYR A 53 4.30 15.28 9.48
C TYR A 53 3.69 16.18 10.56
N ALA A 54 4.30 17.33 10.83
CA ALA A 54 3.76 18.31 11.76
C ALA A 54 2.38 18.83 11.33
N ASN A 55 2.15 19.06 10.03
CA ASN A 55 0.85 19.53 9.51
C ASN A 55 -0.21 18.42 9.51
N PHE A 56 0.18 17.18 9.21
CA PHE A 56 -0.70 16.02 9.28
C PHE A 56 -0.92 15.51 10.71
N LYS A 57 -0.26 16.12 11.70
CA LYS A 57 -0.30 15.74 13.12
C LYS A 57 0.06 14.26 13.35
N VAL A 58 0.99 13.76 12.54
CA VAL A 58 1.56 12.42 12.67
C VAL A 58 2.94 12.57 13.27
N ASP A 59 3.24 11.75 14.27
CA ASP A 59 4.57 11.75 14.87
C ASP A 59 5.62 11.30 13.84
N TYR A 60 6.68 12.09 13.73
CA TYR A 60 7.75 11.86 12.78
C TYR A 60 8.67 10.72 13.21
N ASP A 61 8.82 10.48 14.51
CA ASP A 61 9.76 9.47 14.99
C ASP A 61 9.22 8.05 14.79
N THR A 62 7.92 7.84 14.98
CA THR A 62 7.22 6.55 14.77
C THR A 62 6.86 6.25 13.31
N ARG A 63 7.33 7.06 12.36
CA ARG A 63 6.91 6.97 10.94
C ARG A 63 7.33 5.68 10.24
N THR A 64 8.36 4.98 10.71
CA THR A 64 8.83 3.76 10.04
C THR A 64 7.99 2.58 10.46
N GLU A 65 7.73 2.50 11.76
CA GLU A 65 6.89 1.52 12.43
C GLU A 65 5.47 1.61 11.86
N ARG A 66 4.87 2.81 11.88
CA ARG A 66 3.56 3.08 11.27
C ARG A 66 3.51 2.67 9.80
N PHE A 67 4.54 3.00 9.02
CA PHE A 67 4.57 2.66 7.61
C PHE A 67 4.53 1.16 7.37
N ASN A 68 5.32 0.40 8.14
CA ASN A 68 5.34 -1.06 8.04
C ASN A 68 3.99 -1.66 8.43
N GLU A 69 3.39 -1.21 9.54
CA GLU A 69 2.05 -1.66 9.96
C GLU A 69 0.99 -1.39 8.87
N ILE A 70 1.00 -0.20 8.26
CA ILE A 70 0.05 0.14 7.19
C ILE A 70 0.24 -0.76 5.96
N VAL A 71 1.49 -1.07 5.58
CA VAL A 71 1.76 -1.98 4.48
C VAL A 71 1.23 -3.39 4.79
N ASP A 72 1.52 -3.91 5.98
CA ASP A 72 1.06 -5.23 6.41
C ASP A 72 -0.47 -5.31 6.42
N ILE A 73 -1.14 -4.28 6.96
CA ILE A 73 -2.60 -4.21 6.98
C ILE A 73 -3.17 -4.14 5.56
N THR A 74 -2.60 -3.31 4.69
CA THR A 74 -3.09 -3.17 3.31
C THR A 74 -3.00 -4.49 2.55
N LEU A 75 -1.85 -5.17 2.62
CA LEU A 75 -1.64 -6.46 1.96
C LEU A 75 -2.50 -7.56 2.57
N GLY A 76 -2.67 -7.54 3.89
CA GLY A 76 -3.50 -8.46 4.66
C GLY A 76 -4.98 -8.38 4.27
N LEU A 77 -5.53 -7.17 4.22
CA LEU A 77 -6.93 -6.89 3.85
C LEU A 77 -7.25 -7.34 2.42
N TRP A 78 -6.30 -7.21 1.49
CA TRP A 78 -6.49 -7.68 0.11
C TRP A 78 -6.46 -9.20 -0.04
N SER A 79 -5.69 -9.87 0.82
CA SER A 79 -5.36 -11.30 0.64
C SER A 79 -6.20 -12.22 1.51
N THR A 80 -6.70 -11.73 2.65
CA THR A 80 -7.32 -12.54 3.70
C THR A 80 -8.72 -11.98 4.05
N PRO A 81 -9.80 -12.72 3.75
CA PRO A 81 -11.13 -12.35 4.24
C PRO A 81 -11.18 -12.37 5.78
N GLY A 82 -11.75 -11.33 6.40
CA GLY A 82 -11.80 -11.22 7.86
C GLY A 82 -10.42 -11.01 8.48
N PHE A 83 -9.56 -10.25 7.80
CA PHE A 83 -8.20 -9.98 8.26
C PHE A 83 -8.21 -9.29 9.63
N THR A 84 -7.29 -9.71 10.48
CA THR A 84 -7.10 -9.19 11.84
C THR A 84 -5.65 -8.80 12.02
N TYR A 85 -5.41 -7.65 12.64
CA TYR A 85 -4.09 -7.11 12.94
C TYR A 85 -4.12 -6.31 14.22
N HIS A 86 -3.17 -6.56 15.13
CA HIS A 86 -3.03 -5.84 16.39
C HIS A 86 -1.61 -5.32 16.51
N GLY A 87 -1.35 -4.17 15.89
CA GLY A 87 -0.09 -3.44 15.98
C GLY A 87 -0.06 -2.48 17.16
N GLU A 88 1.07 -1.77 17.27
CA GLU A 88 1.23 -0.72 18.26
C GLU A 88 0.45 0.53 17.86
N HIS A 89 0.35 0.81 16.56
CA HIS A 89 -0.26 2.02 16.02
C HIS A 89 -1.65 1.78 15.44
N TYR A 90 -1.90 0.61 14.88
CA TYR A 90 -3.15 0.27 14.21
C TYR A 90 -3.72 -1.07 14.68
N GLN A 91 -5.04 -1.11 14.83
CA GLN A 91 -5.78 -2.31 15.19
C GLN A 91 -6.92 -2.50 14.19
N VAL A 92 -7.06 -3.72 13.69
CA VAL A 92 -8.10 -4.15 12.75
C VAL A 92 -8.63 -5.49 13.23
N ASP A 93 -9.93 -5.59 13.44
CA ASP A 93 -10.58 -6.76 14.02
C ASP A 93 -11.52 -7.43 13.03
N ALA A 94 -11.14 -8.64 12.59
CA ALA A 94 -11.94 -9.51 11.72
C ALA A 94 -12.62 -8.77 10.56
N LEU A 95 -11.90 -7.86 9.90
CA LEU A 95 -12.47 -6.93 8.93
C LEU A 95 -12.37 -7.50 7.51
N PRO A 96 -13.50 -7.79 6.83
CA PRO A 96 -13.53 -7.94 5.39
C PRO A 96 -13.67 -6.57 4.73
N ILE A 97 -12.91 -6.33 3.67
CA ILE A 97 -13.07 -5.14 2.82
C ILE A 97 -13.78 -5.49 1.52
N ALA A 98 -14.52 -4.52 0.98
CA ALA A 98 -15.11 -4.61 -0.35
C ALA A 98 -15.01 -3.24 -1.04
N PRO A 99 -14.39 -3.13 -2.23
CA PRO A 99 -13.94 -4.21 -3.11
C PRO A 99 -12.55 -4.78 -2.73
N VAL A 100 -12.22 -5.96 -3.29
CA VAL A 100 -10.85 -6.51 -3.30
C VAL A 100 -10.21 -6.32 -4.68
N PRO A 101 -8.87 -6.21 -4.77
CA PRO A 101 -8.18 -6.05 -6.05
C PRO A 101 -8.43 -7.24 -7.00
N ILE A 102 -8.47 -6.96 -8.31
CA ILE A 102 -8.60 -7.98 -9.35
C ILE A 102 -7.24 -8.65 -9.65
N GLN A 103 -6.14 -7.91 -9.49
CA GLN A 103 -4.79 -8.47 -9.66
C GLN A 103 -4.46 -9.45 -8.53
N LYS A 104 -3.86 -10.60 -8.89
CA LYS A 104 -3.38 -11.62 -7.95
C LYS A 104 -1.85 -11.69 -7.95
N PRO A 105 -1.19 -11.90 -6.79
CA PRO A 105 -1.78 -11.97 -5.43
C PRO A 105 -2.36 -10.62 -4.96
N HIS A 106 -1.80 -9.51 -5.44
CA HIS A 106 -2.28 -8.13 -5.25
C HIS A 106 -1.67 -7.27 -6.37
N PRO A 107 -2.04 -5.97 -6.51
CA PRO A 107 -1.38 -5.07 -7.45
C PRO A 107 0.13 -4.95 -7.14
N PRO A 108 1.01 -4.81 -8.15
CA PRO A 108 2.44 -4.61 -7.94
C PRO A 108 2.71 -3.41 -7.03
N CYS A 109 3.29 -3.68 -5.86
CA CYS A 109 3.65 -2.66 -4.88
C CYS A 109 5.10 -2.23 -5.09
N ILE A 110 5.34 -0.95 -5.33
CA ILE A 110 6.67 -0.39 -5.59
C ILE A 110 7.04 0.55 -4.45
N LEU A 111 7.99 0.14 -3.62
CA LEU A 111 8.50 0.98 -2.55
C LEU A 111 9.52 1.99 -3.09
N ARG A 112 9.25 3.29 -2.90
CA ARG A 112 10.27 4.33 -3.11
C ARG A 112 11.06 4.54 -1.82
N SER A 113 12.33 4.12 -1.83
CA SER A 113 13.29 4.45 -0.77
C SER A 113 14.19 5.63 -1.17
N LEU A 114 14.23 6.67 -0.34
CA LEU A 114 15.27 7.72 -0.33
C LEU A 114 16.21 7.41 0.84
N GLY A 115 17.05 6.39 0.66
CA GLY A 115 17.99 5.86 1.67
C GLY A 115 18.17 4.35 1.50
N LEU A 116 19.22 3.92 0.80
CA LEU A 116 19.56 2.50 0.58
C LEU A 116 20.03 1.81 1.89
N PRO A 117 19.96 0.46 2.00
CA PRO A 117 19.72 -0.50 0.94
C PRO A 117 18.30 -1.08 0.90
N ALA A 118 17.83 -1.24 -0.33
CA ALA A 118 16.69 -2.02 -0.73
C ALA A 118 16.91 -3.51 -0.41
N LEU A 119 16.41 -3.98 0.72
CA LEU A 119 16.35 -5.43 1.02
C LEU A 119 14.99 -6.08 0.72
N LEU A 120 13.98 -5.30 0.35
CA LEU A 120 12.65 -5.84 0.01
C LEU A 120 12.26 -5.67 -1.47
N THR A 121 13.01 -4.90 -2.26
CA THR A 121 12.69 -4.69 -3.69
C THR A 121 13.27 -5.77 -4.61
N THR A 122 14.18 -6.62 -4.11
CA THR A 122 14.82 -7.69 -4.92
C THR A 122 14.23 -9.08 -4.69
N GLN A 123 13.41 -9.29 -3.65
CA GLN A 123 12.87 -10.62 -3.34
C GLN A 123 11.59 -10.99 -4.10
N PHE A 124 11.01 -10.08 -4.89
CA PHE A 124 9.86 -10.39 -5.76
C PHE A 124 10.19 -10.45 -7.25
N LEU A 125 11.47 -10.31 -7.63
CA LEU A 125 11.90 -10.43 -9.03
C LEU A 125 12.69 -11.72 -9.34
N VAL A 126 12.96 -12.58 -8.34
CA VAL A 126 13.61 -13.89 -8.57
C VAL A 126 13.08 -14.93 -7.57
N ALA A 127 11.89 -15.47 -7.82
CA ALA A 127 11.44 -16.72 -7.21
C ALA A 127 10.46 -17.44 -8.16
N CYS A 128 10.98 -17.79 -9.34
CA CYS A 128 10.48 -18.91 -10.12
C CYS A 128 11.68 -19.71 -10.62
N PRO A 129 12.14 -20.70 -9.84
CA PRO A 129 12.76 -21.88 -10.40
C PRO A 129 11.91 -23.11 -10.01
N CYS A 130 11.66 -23.95 -11.02
CA CYS A 130 10.83 -25.17 -11.10
C CYS A 130 9.31 -24.98 -11.20
#